data_AF-A0A397WA09-F1
#
_entry.id   AF-A0A397WA09-F1
#
_cell.length_a   1.000
_cell.length_b   1.000
_cell.length_c   1.000
_cell.angle_alpha   90.00
_cell.angle_beta   90.00
_cell.angle_gamma   90.00
#
_symmetry.space_group_name_H-M   'P 1'
#
loop_
_entity.id
_entity.type
_entity.pdbx_description
1 polymer ?
#
loop_
_entity_poly.entity_id
_entity_poly.type
_entity_poly.pdbx_seq_one_letter_code
_entity_poly.pdbx_strand_id
1 'polypeptide(L)'
;MAESSTDQLISTNGEGKKIDPVITHCIFDLDAEMFAKFGKTYTLKQWSSAIGLKDESIALLINETGINTTTIFIMKLKKFPFAKLMPGVMRLVTHLKKHRIPMAIASNSFRKFVNVKTSVNRKLFNMFDNITCGDDVKNLKPAPDLFLAAREAIGNPPTNQCLVFEDSIPGVKAAKNANMKAIWVPNPMVTELYPDNNSADEIIFSLNDFDPTKYGLPPFDEESSSA
;
A
#
# COMPACT_ATOMS: atom_id res chain seq x y z
N MET A 1 16.41 -16.52 -35.65
CA MET A 1 15.45 -16.81 -34.55
C MET A 1 15.11 -15.46 -33.94
N ALA A 2 13.82 -15.14 -33.89
CA ALA A 2 13.30 -13.79 -33.79
C ALA A 2 13.59 -13.12 -32.43
N GLU A 3 14.02 -11.86 -32.48
CA GLU A 3 13.96 -10.92 -31.37
C GLU A 3 12.48 -10.58 -31.12
N SER A 4 11.99 -10.93 -29.93
CA SER A 4 10.67 -10.54 -29.44
C SER A 4 10.81 -9.18 -28.74
N SER A 5 10.81 -8.10 -29.53
CA SER A 5 10.63 -6.74 -29.02
C SER A 5 9.16 -6.55 -28.63
N THR A 6 8.85 -6.67 -27.34
CA THR A 6 7.59 -6.15 -26.77
C THR A 6 7.65 -4.63 -26.83
N ASP A 7 7.23 -4.07 -27.97
CA ASP A 7 6.93 -2.65 -28.07
C ASP A 7 5.82 -2.31 -27.08
N GLN A 8 6.17 -1.47 -26.10
CA GLN A 8 5.18 -0.75 -25.30
C GLN A 8 4.33 0.05 -26.28
N LEU A 9 3.04 -0.24 -26.39
CA LEU A 9 2.07 0.61 -27.06
C LEU A 9 2.00 1.95 -26.30
N ILE A 10 2.89 2.88 -26.67
CA ILE A 10 2.87 4.25 -26.20
C ILE A 10 1.75 4.94 -26.97
N SER A 11 0.60 5.09 -26.33
CA SER A 11 -0.46 5.96 -26.82
C SER A 11 0.04 7.40 -26.81
N THR A 12 0.06 8.04 -27.98
CA THR A 12 0.31 9.48 -28.11
C THR A 12 -0.98 10.17 -28.53
N ASN A 13 -1.19 11.41 -28.07
CA ASN A 13 -2.25 12.25 -28.65
C ASN A 13 -1.82 12.71 -30.06
N GLY A 14 -2.72 13.38 -30.79
CA GLY A 14 -2.44 13.95 -32.12
C GLY A 14 -1.29 14.98 -32.17
N GLU A 15 -0.67 15.29 -31.02
CA GLU A 15 0.47 16.20 -30.86
C GLU A 15 1.76 15.47 -30.45
N GLY A 16 1.76 14.13 -30.40
CA GLY A 16 2.94 13.33 -30.05
C GLY A 16 3.25 13.27 -28.55
N LYS A 17 2.37 13.81 -27.68
CA LYS A 17 2.55 13.75 -26.22
C LYS A 17 2.14 12.37 -25.72
N LYS A 18 3.04 11.72 -24.97
CA LYS A 18 2.78 10.45 -24.29
C LYS A 18 1.58 10.61 -23.37
N ILE A 19 0.55 9.79 -23.59
CA ILE A 19 -0.63 9.73 -22.73
C ILE A 19 -0.27 8.77 -21.59
N ASP A 20 -0.29 9.27 -20.36
CA ASP A 20 -0.18 8.39 -19.21
C ASP A 20 -1.35 7.41 -19.21
N PRO A 21 -1.10 6.10 -19.03
CA PRO A 21 -2.15 5.10 -19.05
C PRO A 21 -3.20 5.40 -17.98
N VAL A 22 -4.47 5.32 -18.37
CA VAL A 22 -5.60 5.45 -17.44
C VAL A 22 -5.54 4.30 -16.43
N ILE A 23 -5.56 4.62 -15.14
CA ILE A 23 -5.59 3.60 -14.09
C ILE A 23 -6.95 2.91 -14.12
N THR A 24 -6.90 1.58 -14.09
CA THR A 24 -8.10 0.74 -14.09
C THR A 24 -8.21 -0.12 -12.84
N HIS A 25 -7.11 -0.32 -12.09
CA HIS A 25 -7.05 -1.19 -10.91
C HIS A 25 -6.25 -0.54 -9.79
N CYS A 26 -6.69 -0.76 -8.55
CA CYS A 26 -6.01 -0.25 -7.36
C CYS A 26 -5.54 -1.39 -6.45
N ILE A 27 -4.32 -1.31 -5.93
CA ILE A 27 -3.76 -2.28 -5.00
C ILE A 27 -3.33 -1.54 -3.74
N PHE A 28 -3.74 -2.05 -2.58
CA PHE A 28 -3.53 -1.42 -1.28
C PHE A 28 -2.55 -2.29 -0.47
N ASP A 29 -1.49 -1.72 0.06
CA ASP A 29 -0.74 -2.42 1.11
C ASP A 29 -1.53 -2.53 2.41
N LEU A 30 -1.59 -3.73 2.97
CA LEU A 30 -2.14 -3.91 4.31
C LEU A 30 -1.02 -3.97 5.33
N ASP A 31 -0.50 -2.80 5.67
CA ASP A 31 0.09 -2.59 6.96
C ASP A 31 -0.82 -1.80 7.89
N ALA A 32 -0.48 -1.92 9.17
CA ALA A 32 -1.25 -1.32 10.21
C ALA A 32 -1.33 0.20 10.02
N GLU A 33 -0.36 0.90 9.44
CA GLU A 33 -0.47 2.36 9.38
C GLU A 33 -1.46 2.82 8.30
N MET A 34 -1.54 2.11 7.17
CA MET A 34 -2.48 2.42 6.09
C MET A 34 -3.95 2.15 6.44
N PHE A 35 -4.24 1.20 7.31
CA PHE A 35 -5.62 0.86 7.72
C PHE A 35 -5.88 1.00 9.23
N ALA A 36 -4.93 1.53 10.00
CA ALA A 36 -4.91 1.40 11.45
C ALA A 36 -3.95 2.42 12.12
N LYS A 37 -4.33 3.69 12.25
CA LYS A 37 -3.57 4.70 13.00
C LYS A 37 -3.46 4.28 14.47
N PHE A 38 -2.28 3.85 14.91
CA PHE A 38 -2.03 3.58 16.33
C PHE A 38 -1.86 4.91 17.08
N GLY A 39 -2.82 5.23 17.95
CA GLY A 39 -2.89 6.50 18.69
C GLY A 39 -1.87 6.69 19.82
N LYS A 40 -0.60 6.34 19.62
CA LYS A 40 0.50 6.78 20.49
C LYS A 40 1.60 7.42 19.64
N THR A 41 2.03 8.61 20.03
CA THR A 41 3.24 9.24 19.54
C THR A 41 4.43 8.40 20.01
N TYR A 42 5.08 7.71 19.08
CA TYR A 42 6.35 7.04 19.34
C TYR A 42 7.48 8.03 19.09
N THR A 43 8.61 7.89 19.79
CA THR A 43 9.82 8.61 19.38
C THR A 43 10.32 8.06 18.05
N LEU A 44 11.03 8.85 17.25
CA LEU A 44 11.64 8.42 15.98
C LEU A 44 12.43 7.10 16.10
N LYS A 45 13.15 6.90 17.23
CA LYS A 45 13.87 5.65 17.54
C LYS A 45 12.94 4.47 17.81
N GLN A 46 11.82 4.68 18.51
CA GLN A 46 10.83 3.63 18.79
C GLN A 46 10.05 3.23 17.55
N TRP A 47 9.81 4.20 16.66
CA TRP A 47 9.05 4.00 15.44
C TRP A 47 9.89 3.31 14.36
N SER A 48 11.15 3.74 14.14
CA SER A 48 12.10 3.05 13.25
C SER A 48 12.36 1.59 13.65
N SER A 49 12.32 1.30 14.96
CA SER A 49 12.44 -0.05 15.52
C SER A 49 11.23 -0.96 15.27
N ALA A 50 10.06 -0.40 14.93
CA ALA A 50 8.79 -1.14 14.85
C ALA A 50 8.34 -1.47 13.41
N ILE A 51 8.87 -0.78 12.40
CA ILE A 51 8.39 -0.81 10.99
C ILE A 51 9.27 -1.63 10.02
N GLY A 52 10.17 -2.47 10.54
CA GLY A 52 10.85 -3.48 9.71
C GLY A 52 12.20 -3.07 9.10
N LEU A 53 13.06 -2.40 9.88
CA LEU A 53 14.49 -2.40 9.56
C LEU A 53 15.10 -3.78 9.85
N LYS A 54 16.05 -4.19 9.00
CA LYS A 54 16.68 -5.51 8.82
C LYS A 54 16.94 -6.32 10.11
N ASP A 55 17.02 -7.65 9.97
CA ASP A 55 17.33 -8.65 11.01
C ASP A 55 18.45 -8.25 12.01
N GLU A 56 19.45 -7.47 11.60
CA GLU A 56 20.52 -6.98 12.49
C GLU A 56 20.04 -5.96 13.55
N SER A 57 18.95 -5.25 13.29
CA SER A 57 18.35 -4.25 14.20
C SER A 57 17.52 -4.91 15.31
N ILE A 58 16.97 -6.10 15.05
CA ILE A 58 16.27 -6.93 16.04
C ILE A 58 17.27 -7.43 17.09
N ALA A 59 18.47 -7.82 16.66
CA ALA A 59 19.55 -8.21 17.58
C ALA A 59 19.98 -7.03 18.47
N LEU A 60 20.13 -5.83 17.89
CA LEU A 60 20.41 -4.59 18.64
C LEU A 60 19.28 -4.23 19.63
N LEU A 61 18.01 -4.40 19.26
CA LEU A 61 16.86 -4.13 20.12
C LEU A 61 16.74 -5.12 21.30
N ILE A 62 16.99 -6.41 21.05
CA ILE A 62 17.08 -7.44 22.09
C ILE A 62 18.22 -7.11 23.05
N ASN A 63 19.35 -6.64 22.52
CA ASN A 63 20.55 -6.32 23.30
C ASN A 63 20.40 -5.02 24.11
N GLU A 64 19.71 -3.99 23.59
CA GLU A 64 19.51 -2.71 24.30
C GLU A 64 18.31 -2.70 25.26
N THR A 65 17.23 -3.43 24.96
CA THR A 65 15.96 -3.34 25.70
C THR A 65 15.54 -4.61 26.42
N GLY A 66 16.13 -5.77 26.08
CA GLY A 66 15.74 -7.07 26.61
C GLY A 66 14.37 -7.58 26.15
N ILE A 67 13.69 -6.87 25.24
CA ILE A 67 12.34 -7.24 24.77
C ILE A 67 12.46 -8.17 23.56
N ASN A 68 12.06 -9.43 23.73
CA ASN A 68 12.00 -10.43 22.65
C ASN A 68 11.00 -10.01 21.54
N THR A 69 11.32 -10.29 20.28
CA THR A 69 10.46 -10.06 19.10
C THR A 69 9.05 -10.64 19.24
N THR A 70 8.94 -11.79 19.91
CA THR A 70 7.67 -12.43 20.25
C THR A 70 6.78 -11.50 21.10
N THR A 71 7.37 -10.74 22.02
CA THR A 71 6.66 -9.80 22.89
C THR A 71 6.14 -8.59 22.10
N ILE A 72 6.97 -7.99 21.23
CA ILE A 72 6.55 -6.89 20.35
C ILE A 72 5.40 -7.34 19.44
N PHE A 73 5.50 -8.57 18.93
CA PHE A 73 4.50 -9.17 18.08
C PHE A 73 3.17 -9.41 18.81
N ILE A 74 3.20 -9.99 20.02
CA ILE A 74 2.02 -10.18 20.88
C ILE A 74 1.40 -8.82 21.24
N MET A 75 2.22 -7.80 21.50
CA MET A 75 1.73 -6.44 21.79
C MET A 75 1.02 -5.81 20.59
N LYS A 76 1.51 -6.00 19.35
CA LYS A 76 0.81 -5.57 18.13
C LYS A 76 -0.52 -6.32 17.98
N LEU A 77 -0.52 -7.64 18.18
CA LEU A 77 -1.75 -8.46 18.09
C LEU A 77 -2.85 -8.01 19.05
N LYS A 78 -2.49 -7.66 20.30
CA LYS A 78 -3.45 -7.13 21.30
C LYS A 78 -4.03 -5.76 20.93
N LYS A 79 -3.35 -4.99 20.08
CA LYS A 79 -3.78 -3.64 19.69
C LYS A 79 -4.59 -3.60 18.39
N PHE A 80 -4.49 -4.61 17.51
CA PHE A 80 -5.26 -4.64 16.27
C PHE A 80 -6.77 -4.47 16.48
N PRO A 81 -7.40 -5.04 17.53
CA PRO A 81 -8.82 -4.84 17.76
C PRO A 81 -9.26 -3.38 17.98
N PHE A 82 -8.32 -2.50 18.35
CA PHE A 82 -8.57 -1.09 18.67
C PHE A 82 -8.05 -0.14 17.60
N ALA A 83 -7.54 -0.66 16.49
CA ALA A 83 -6.88 0.13 15.49
C ALA A 83 -7.92 0.90 14.65
N LYS A 84 -7.69 2.21 14.48
CA LYS A 84 -8.60 3.11 13.74
C LYS A 84 -8.15 3.23 12.30
N LEU A 85 -9.07 3.14 11.35
CA LEU A 85 -8.76 3.36 9.93
C LEU A 85 -8.01 4.68 9.72
N MET A 86 -7.02 4.68 8.81
CA MET A 86 -6.38 5.90 8.39
C MET A 86 -7.42 6.85 7.76
N PRO A 87 -7.32 8.18 7.99
CA PRO A 87 -8.24 9.13 7.38
C PRO A 87 -8.27 8.98 5.86
N GLY A 88 -9.47 8.94 5.28
CA GLY A 88 -9.71 8.80 3.84
C GLY A 88 -9.88 7.36 3.33
N VAL A 89 -9.46 6.33 4.08
CA VAL A 89 -9.58 4.92 3.62
C VAL A 89 -11.01 4.55 3.24
N MET A 90 -11.96 4.79 4.15
CA MET A 90 -13.36 4.39 3.92
C MET A 90 -13.96 5.15 2.74
N ARG A 91 -13.65 6.46 2.62
CA ARG A 91 -14.08 7.31 1.51
C ARG A 91 -13.57 6.76 0.18
N LEU A 92 -12.26 6.50 0.10
CA LEU A 92 -11.62 6.00 -1.11
C LEU A 92 -12.12 4.61 -1.50
N VAL A 93 -12.11 3.63 -0.59
CA VAL A 93 -12.53 2.26 -0.92
C VAL A 93 -14.01 2.20 -1.32
N THR A 94 -14.87 2.95 -0.62
CA THR A 94 -16.30 3.02 -0.98
C THR A 94 -16.50 3.66 -2.36
N HIS A 95 -15.75 4.73 -2.66
CA HIS A 95 -15.77 5.39 -3.96
C HIS A 95 -15.34 4.45 -5.09
N LEU A 96 -14.19 3.79 -4.94
CA LEU A 96 -13.69 2.82 -5.92
C LEU A 96 -14.68 1.67 -6.12
N LYS A 97 -15.29 1.15 -5.04
CA LYS A 97 -16.30 0.09 -5.15
C LYS A 97 -17.56 0.57 -5.88
N LYS A 98 -18.06 1.78 -5.59
CA LYS A 98 -19.20 2.41 -6.27
C LYS A 98 -18.97 2.49 -7.79
N HIS A 99 -17.74 2.83 -8.19
CA HIS A 99 -17.34 2.96 -9.58
C HIS A 99 -16.83 1.65 -10.21
N ARG A 100 -16.95 0.51 -9.51
CA ARG A 100 -16.53 -0.83 -9.97
C ARG A 100 -15.05 -0.90 -10.39
N ILE A 101 -14.20 -0.12 -9.73
CA ILE A 101 -12.74 -0.24 -9.88
C ILE A 101 -12.29 -1.47 -9.10
N PRO A 102 -11.67 -2.48 -9.73
CA PRO A 102 -11.20 -3.65 -9.03
C PRO A 102 -10.08 -3.30 -8.04
N MET A 103 -10.15 -3.92 -6.87
CA MET A 103 -9.25 -3.63 -5.75
C MET A 103 -8.68 -4.90 -5.13
N ALA A 104 -7.37 -4.89 -4.90
CA ALA A 104 -6.69 -5.92 -4.12
C ALA A 104 -5.99 -5.33 -2.89
N ILE A 105 -5.72 -6.20 -1.93
CA ILE A 105 -4.74 -5.99 -0.88
C ILE A 105 -3.50 -6.85 -1.14
N ALA A 106 -2.31 -6.32 -0.85
CA ALA A 106 -1.06 -7.07 -0.88
C ALA A 106 -0.22 -6.78 0.37
N SER A 107 0.05 -7.77 1.22
CA SER A 107 0.76 -7.59 2.50
C SER A 107 1.94 -8.55 2.67
N ASN A 108 3.06 -8.08 3.24
CA ASN A 108 4.15 -8.96 3.71
C ASN A 108 3.71 -9.87 4.88
N SER A 109 2.58 -9.57 5.53
CA SER A 109 2.07 -10.37 6.64
C SER A 109 1.51 -11.71 6.16
N PHE A 110 1.76 -12.78 6.92
CA PHE A 110 1.15 -14.09 6.64
C PHE A 110 -0.36 -14.06 6.90
N ARG A 111 -1.09 -14.93 6.21
CA ARG A 111 -2.56 -14.96 6.21
C ARG A 111 -3.19 -15.04 7.59
N LYS A 112 -2.60 -15.83 8.49
CA LYS A 112 -3.07 -15.93 9.88
C LYS A 112 -3.08 -14.57 10.61
N PHE A 113 -2.14 -13.68 10.29
CA PHE A 113 -2.05 -12.35 10.90
C PHE A 113 -2.90 -11.33 10.17
N VAL A 114 -2.98 -11.44 8.84
CA VAL A 114 -3.94 -10.66 8.05
C VAL A 114 -5.37 -10.89 8.55
N ASN A 115 -5.77 -12.14 8.81
CA ASN A 115 -7.09 -12.46 9.37
C ASN A 115 -7.37 -11.77 10.72
N VAL A 116 -6.34 -11.59 11.56
CA VAL A 116 -6.47 -10.84 12.81
C VAL A 116 -6.61 -9.35 12.52
N LYS A 117 -5.76 -8.77 11.66
CA LYS A 117 -5.80 -7.36 11.26
C LYS A 117 -7.17 -6.98 10.66
N THR A 118 -7.75 -7.85 9.85
CA THR A 118 -9.01 -7.59 9.13
C THR A 118 -10.26 -7.91 9.94
N SER A 119 -10.12 -8.59 11.09
CA SER A 119 -11.25 -9.09 11.89
C SER A 119 -12.20 -7.99 12.40
N VAL A 120 -11.69 -6.77 12.65
CA VAL A 120 -12.47 -5.66 13.22
C VAL A 120 -13.16 -4.77 12.20
N ASN A 121 -12.75 -4.83 10.93
CA ASN A 121 -13.34 -4.01 9.86
C ASN A 121 -13.77 -4.89 8.68
N ARG A 122 -14.42 -6.04 8.95
CA ARG A 122 -14.83 -7.00 7.90
C ARG A 122 -15.61 -6.35 6.76
N LYS A 123 -16.49 -5.39 7.05
CA LYS A 123 -17.25 -4.66 6.03
C LYS A 123 -16.35 -3.93 5.02
N LEU A 124 -15.27 -3.32 5.50
CA LEU A 124 -14.27 -2.68 4.63
C LEU A 124 -13.53 -3.72 3.79
N PHE A 125 -13.00 -4.76 4.44
CA PHE A 125 -12.19 -5.77 3.77
C PHE A 125 -12.97 -6.62 2.77
N ASN A 126 -14.28 -6.79 2.97
CA ASN A 126 -15.16 -7.45 2.00
C ASN A 126 -15.41 -6.64 0.72
N MET A 127 -15.00 -5.38 0.65
CA MET A 127 -15.10 -4.60 -0.60
C MET A 127 -13.97 -4.91 -1.57
N PHE A 128 -12.85 -5.45 -1.08
CA PHE A 128 -11.72 -5.88 -1.91
C PHE A 128 -12.01 -7.22 -2.57
N ASP A 129 -11.58 -7.35 -3.82
CA ASP A 129 -11.81 -8.55 -4.63
C ASP A 129 -10.80 -9.65 -4.30
N ASN A 130 -9.62 -9.28 -3.79
CA ASN A 130 -8.61 -10.23 -3.32
C ASN A 130 -7.74 -9.66 -2.19
N ILE A 131 -7.17 -10.56 -1.38
CA ILE A 131 -6.13 -10.25 -0.39
C ILE A 131 -4.97 -11.22 -0.58
N THR A 132 -3.83 -10.74 -1.07
CA THR A 132 -2.56 -11.49 -1.18
C THR A 132 -1.70 -11.27 0.07
N CYS A 133 -1.25 -12.35 0.68
CA CYS A 133 -0.47 -12.41 1.90
C CYS A 133 0.96 -12.87 1.61
N GLY A 134 1.87 -12.65 2.57
CA GLY A 134 3.30 -12.96 2.39
C GLY A 134 3.59 -14.45 2.19
N ASP A 135 2.71 -15.32 2.69
CA ASP A 135 2.75 -16.78 2.50
C ASP A 135 2.17 -17.25 1.15
N ASP A 136 1.64 -16.34 0.31
CA ASP A 136 1.18 -16.65 -1.04
C ASP A 136 2.27 -16.48 -2.11
N VAL A 137 3.44 -15.93 -1.76
CA VAL A 137 4.52 -15.61 -2.71
C VAL A 137 5.89 -16.11 -2.26
N LYS A 138 6.83 -16.18 -3.20
CA LYS A 138 8.20 -16.62 -2.92
C LYS A 138 9.04 -15.52 -2.27
N ASN A 139 8.96 -14.29 -2.77
CA ASN A 139 9.76 -13.18 -2.28
C ASN A 139 8.87 -12.05 -1.75
N LEU A 140 9.21 -11.52 -0.58
CA LEU A 140 8.52 -10.38 0.04
C LEU A 140 9.04 -9.05 -0.50
N LYS A 141 8.32 -7.94 -0.22
CA LYS A 141 8.77 -6.58 -0.58
C LYS A 141 10.18 -6.35 -0.03
N PRO A 142 11.13 -5.79 -0.80
CA PRO A 142 10.94 -4.99 -2.02
C PRO A 142 10.86 -5.77 -3.34
N ALA A 143 10.78 -7.10 -3.32
CA ALA A 143 10.51 -7.87 -4.53
C ALA A 143 9.08 -7.58 -5.04
N PRO A 144 8.85 -7.66 -6.37
CA PRO A 144 7.56 -7.29 -6.97
C PRO A 144 6.46 -8.36 -6.77
N ASP A 145 6.82 -9.56 -6.30
CA ASP A 145 5.97 -10.77 -6.32
C ASP A 145 4.58 -10.53 -5.71
N LEU A 146 4.50 -9.85 -4.56
CA LEU A 146 3.23 -9.55 -3.89
C LEU A 146 2.28 -8.72 -4.76
N PHE A 147 2.78 -7.67 -5.41
CA PHE A 147 1.95 -6.81 -6.25
C PHE A 147 1.61 -7.48 -7.58
N LEU A 148 2.52 -8.28 -8.14
CA LEU A 148 2.24 -9.06 -9.35
C LEU A 148 1.16 -10.12 -9.10
N ALA A 149 1.22 -10.83 -7.96
CA ALA A 149 0.21 -11.81 -7.57
C ALA A 149 -1.14 -11.14 -7.25
N ALA A 150 -1.13 -10.01 -6.55
CA ALA A 150 -2.35 -9.24 -6.29
C ALA A 150 -3.03 -8.75 -7.58
N ARG A 151 -2.23 -8.25 -8.54
CA ARG A 151 -2.68 -7.85 -9.89
C ARG A 151 -3.29 -9.02 -10.66
N GLU A 152 -2.64 -10.17 -10.64
CA GLU A 152 -3.15 -11.38 -11.31
C GLU A 152 -4.52 -11.79 -10.76
N ALA A 153 -4.67 -11.76 -9.43
CA ALA A 153 -5.92 -12.14 -8.75
C ALA A 153 -7.11 -11.20 -9.04
N ILE A 154 -6.86 -9.97 -9.51
CA ILE A 154 -7.92 -9.01 -9.88
C ILE A 154 -8.07 -8.82 -11.39
N GLY A 155 -7.67 -9.82 -12.19
CA GLY A 155 -7.91 -9.83 -13.63
C GLY A 155 -6.68 -9.56 -14.50
N ASN A 156 -5.49 -9.49 -13.90
CA ASN A 156 -4.21 -9.44 -14.62
C ASN A 156 -4.07 -8.26 -15.63
N PRO A 157 -4.48 -7.01 -15.30
CA PRO A 157 -4.36 -5.86 -16.20
C PRO A 157 -2.88 -5.55 -16.53
N PRO A 158 -2.59 -4.77 -17.58
CA PRO A 158 -1.25 -4.20 -17.78
C PRO A 158 -0.73 -3.51 -16.52
N THR A 159 0.55 -3.72 -16.17
CA THR A 159 1.12 -3.22 -14.90
C THR A 159 1.04 -1.70 -14.78
N ASN A 160 1.15 -0.99 -15.90
CA ASN A 160 1.06 0.47 -15.96
C ASN A 160 -0.37 1.01 -15.76
N GLN A 161 -1.40 0.16 -15.71
CA GLN A 161 -2.77 0.53 -15.34
C GLN A 161 -3.10 0.23 -13.86
N CYS A 162 -2.10 -0.22 -13.08
CA CYS A 162 -2.23 -0.47 -11.66
C CYS A 162 -1.68 0.70 -10.85
N LEU A 163 -2.46 1.14 -9.86
CA LEU A 163 -2.07 2.14 -8.87
C LEU A 163 -1.94 1.49 -7.49
N VAL A 164 -0.74 1.58 -6.91
CA VAL A 164 -0.44 1.05 -5.59
C VAL A 164 -0.51 2.17 -4.54
N PHE A 165 -1.25 1.95 -3.47
CA PHE A 165 -1.19 2.77 -2.25
C PHE A 165 -0.32 2.04 -1.21
N GLU A 166 0.73 2.71 -0.75
CA GLU A 166 1.77 2.13 0.12
C GLU A 166 2.22 3.12 1.19
N ASP A 167 2.60 2.66 2.38
CA ASP A 167 3.12 3.49 3.47
C ASP A 167 4.63 3.33 3.67
N SER A 168 5.23 2.28 3.09
CA SER A 168 6.61 1.88 3.35
C SER A 168 7.52 2.03 2.13
N ILE A 169 8.79 2.37 2.37
CA ILE A 169 9.81 2.46 1.31
C ILE A 169 10.02 1.11 0.58
N PRO A 170 10.14 -0.05 1.27
CA PRO A 170 10.22 -1.35 0.59
C PRO A 170 9.00 -1.62 -0.30
N GLY A 171 7.82 -1.19 0.15
CA GLY A 171 6.58 -1.26 -0.59
C GLY A 171 6.57 -0.43 -1.86
N VAL A 172 6.93 0.86 -1.76
CA VAL A 172 7.09 1.73 -2.94
C VAL A 172 8.08 1.09 -3.93
N LYS A 173 9.23 0.60 -3.46
CA LYS A 173 10.21 -0.08 -4.33
C LYS A 173 9.64 -1.33 -5.00
N ALA A 174 8.88 -2.15 -4.29
CA ALA A 174 8.21 -3.31 -4.87
C ALA A 174 7.19 -2.92 -5.95
N ALA A 175 6.41 -1.85 -5.74
CA ALA A 175 5.49 -1.34 -6.76
C ALA A 175 6.22 -0.86 -8.01
N LYS A 176 7.35 -0.14 -7.84
CA LYS A 176 8.19 0.30 -8.97
C LYS A 176 8.85 -0.88 -9.68
N ASN A 177 9.37 -1.86 -8.95
CA ASN A 177 9.93 -3.10 -9.51
C ASN A 177 8.88 -3.92 -10.29
N ALA A 178 7.59 -3.78 -9.93
CA ALA A 178 6.48 -4.39 -10.66
C ALA A 178 6.00 -3.55 -11.86
N ASN A 179 6.67 -2.44 -12.19
CA ASN A 179 6.28 -1.47 -13.22
C ASN A 179 4.87 -0.90 -13.02
N MET A 180 4.50 -0.62 -11.77
CA MET A 180 3.23 0.00 -11.38
C MET A 180 3.43 1.46 -10.95
N LYS A 181 2.33 2.23 -10.95
CA LYS A 181 2.29 3.55 -10.32
C LYS A 181 2.20 3.38 -8.80
N ALA A 182 2.88 4.24 -8.05
CA ALA A 182 2.92 4.16 -6.59
C ALA A 182 2.60 5.52 -5.95
N ILE A 183 1.60 5.53 -5.07
CA ILE A 183 1.30 6.63 -4.16
C ILE A 183 1.84 6.24 -2.80
N TRP A 184 2.77 7.04 -2.31
CA TRP A 184 3.31 6.87 -0.98
C TRP A 184 2.51 7.68 0.03
N VAL A 185 1.99 7.00 1.05
CA VAL A 185 1.26 7.56 2.19
C VAL A 185 2.08 7.35 3.46
N PRO A 186 3.25 8.03 3.59
CA PRO A 186 4.15 7.79 4.71
C PRO A 186 3.57 8.30 6.02
N ASN A 187 4.00 7.65 7.08
CA ASN A 187 4.05 8.31 8.37
C ASN A 187 5.03 9.50 8.30
N PRO A 188 4.64 10.72 8.74
CA PRO A 188 5.48 11.92 8.64
C PRO A 188 6.91 11.74 9.17
N MET A 189 7.09 10.90 10.20
CA MET A 189 8.41 10.62 10.78
C MET A 189 9.37 9.89 9.82
N VAL A 190 8.87 9.08 8.87
CA VAL A 190 9.74 8.39 7.90
C VAL A 190 10.22 9.38 6.85
N THR A 191 9.38 10.32 6.45
CA THR A 191 9.73 11.32 5.45
C THR A 191 10.87 12.20 5.94
N GLU A 192 10.88 12.56 7.22
CA GLU A 192 12.00 13.30 7.85
C GLU A 192 13.32 12.51 7.85
N LEU A 193 13.27 11.18 8.01
CA LEU A 193 14.46 10.31 8.05
C LEU A 193 15.01 9.95 6.66
N TYR A 194 14.17 10.05 5.63
CA TYR A 194 14.51 9.64 4.26
C TYR A 194 14.06 10.69 3.23
N PRO A 195 14.53 11.94 3.32
CA PRO A 195 14.08 13.03 2.45
C PRO A 195 14.34 12.77 0.96
N ASP A 196 15.39 11.99 0.65
CA ASP A 196 15.84 11.75 -0.74
C ASP A 196 15.39 10.40 -1.33
N ASN A 197 14.67 9.56 -0.57
CA ASN A 197 14.39 8.17 -0.97
C ASN A 197 12.99 7.99 -1.60
N ASN A 198 12.50 8.99 -2.33
CA ASN A 198 11.13 8.97 -2.83
C ASN A 198 11.04 8.62 -4.33
N SER A 199 11.00 7.33 -4.62
CA SER A 199 10.73 6.80 -5.98
C SER A 199 9.24 6.71 -6.33
N ALA A 200 8.35 7.19 -5.46
CA ALA A 200 6.90 7.18 -5.68
C ALA A 200 6.50 8.20 -6.75
N ASP A 201 5.39 7.94 -7.43
CA ASP A 201 4.80 8.85 -8.41
C ASP A 201 4.11 10.05 -7.71
N GLU A 202 3.61 9.87 -6.49
CA GLU A 202 3.06 10.94 -5.65
C GLU A 202 3.25 10.62 -4.16
N ILE A 203 3.45 11.64 -3.33
CA ILE A 203 3.41 11.54 -1.87
C ILE A 203 2.20 12.30 -1.35
N ILE A 204 1.39 11.66 -0.51
CA ILE A 204 0.30 12.30 0.23
C ILE A 204 0.38 11.91 1.70
N PHE A 205 -0.04 12.76 2.63
CA PHE A 205 0.02 12.46 4.07
C PHE A 205 -1.32 11.95 4.64
N SER A 206 -2.35 11.96 3.81
CA SER A 206 -3.65 11.35 4.07
C SER A 206 -4.27 10.89 2.76
N LEU A 207 -5.04 9.78 2.78
CA LEU A 207 -5.88 9.41 1.64
C LEU A 207 -7.02 10.42 1.42
N ASN A 208 -7.24 11.36 2.34
CA ASN A 208 -8.11 12.51 2.08
C ASN A 208 -7.56 13.46 1.01
N ASP A 209 -6.25 13.47 0.81
CA ASP A 209 -5.56 14.37 -0.14
C ASP A 209 -5.43 13.75 -1.53
N PHE A 210 -5.83 12.48 -1.69
CA PHE A 210 -5.78 11.79 -2.97
C PHE A 210 -6.78 12.41 -3.95
N ASP A 211 -6.30 12.79 -5.13
CA ASP A 211 -7.14 13.23 -6.25
C ASP A 211 -7.22 12.13 -7.31
N PRO A 212 -8.36 11.42 -7.45
CA PRO A 212 -8.52 10.34 -8.42
C PRO A 212 -8.38 10.82 -9.87
N THR A 213 -8.68 12.09 -10.17
CA THR A 213 -8.71 12.60 -11.55
C THR A 213 -7.33 12.67 -12.18
N LYS A 214 -6.26 12.85 -11.37
CA LYS A 214 -4.85 12.80 -11.83
C LYS A 214 -4.48 11.46 -12.47
N TYR A 215 -5.20 10.40 -12.13
CA TYR A 215 -4.94 9.04 -12.57
C TYR A 215 -6.01 8.51 -13.55
N GLY A 216 -6.93 9.39 -14.00
CA GLY A 216 -8.03 9.04 -14.88
C GLY A 216 -9.15 8.24 -14.18
N LEU A 217 -9.17 8.20 -12.85
CA LEU A 217 -10.26 7.61 -12.07
C LEU A 217 -11.41 8.63 -11.92
N PRO A 218 -12.66 8.16 -11.70
CA PRO A 218 -13.80 9.05 -11.50
C PRO A 218 -13.59 10.02 -10.32
N PRO A 219 -13.99 11.30 -10.44
CA PRO A 219 -13.90 12.27 -9.35
C PRO A 219 -14.73 11.82 -8.15
N PHE A 220 -14.33 12.19 -6.93
CA PHE A 220 -15.20 12.04 -5.77
C PHE A 220 -16.52 12.81 -5.99
N ASP A 221 -17.63 12.29 -5.45
CA ASP A 221 -18.88 13.05 -5.39
C ASP A 221 -18.60 14.37 -4.65
N GLU A 222 -19.16 15.49 -5.12
CA GLU A 222 -19.14 16.73 -4.34
C GLU A 222 -19.79 16.44 -2.99
N GLU A 223 -19.08 16.72 -1.89
CA GLU A 223 -19.70 16.66 -0.57
C GLU A 223 -20.86 17.65 -0.62
N SER A 224 -22.10 17.13 -0.59
CA SER A 224 -23.28 17.95 -0.44
C SER A 224 -23.04 18.82 0.78
N SER A 225 -22.81 20.10 0.55
CA SER A 225 -22.63 21.10 1.60
C SER A 225 -23.90 21.00 2.43
N SER A 226 -23.82 20.36 3.60
CA SER A 226 -24.94 20.34 4.52
C SER A 226 -25.04 21.76 5.04
N ALA A 227 -26.01 22.48 4.49
CA ALA A 227 -26.54 23.72 5.03
C ALA A 227 -27.16 23.50 6.42
#